data_AF-A0A2S7BYR9-F1
#
_entry.id   AF-A0A2S7BYR9-F1
#
_cell.length_a   1.000
_cell.length_b   1.000
_cell.length_c   1.000
_cell.angle_alpha   90.00
_cell.angle_beta   90.00
_cell.angle_gamma   90.00
#
_symmetry.space_group_name_H-M   'P 1'
#
loop_
_entity.id
_entity.type
_entity.pdbx_description
1 polymer ?
#
loop_
_entity_poly.entity_id
_entity_poly.type
_entity_poly.pdbx_seq_one_letter_code
_entity_poly.pdbx_strand_id
1 'polypeptide(L)'
;SVFGDSGYTGADKRQELRDCQAVFFIAARPSTMRSIGNTRERAREQRWEHFKASVRAKVEHPFRVIKRQFGYTKVRYRGLAKNTAQVLTLFALS
;
A
#
# COMPACT_ATOMS: atom_id res chain seq x y z
N SER A 1 -1.48 6.59 11.52
CA SER A 1 -0.94 5.22 11.29
C SER A 1 -0.78 5.00 9.80
N VAL A 2 0.24 4.25 9.39
CA VAL A 2 0.63 4.00 7.99
C VAL A 2 0.47 2.53 7.68
N PHE A 3 -0.24 2.17 6.61
CA PHE A 3 -0.36 0.78 6.14
C PHE A 3 0.52 0.58 4.92
N GLY A 4 1.30 -0.50 4.91
CA GLY A 4 2.23 -0.80 3.83
C GLY A 4 2.26 -2.29 3.48
N ASP A 5 2.69 -2.60 2.26
CA ASP A 5 2.97 -3.97 1.86
C ASP A 5 4.32 -4.47 2.40
N SER A 6 4.63 -5.74 2.18
CA SER A 6 5.86 -6.36 2.66
C SER A 6 7.15 -5.84 2.00
N GLY A 7 7.05 -4.94 1.00
CA GLY A 7 8.17 -4.19 0.45
C GLY A 7 8.67 -3.09 1.38
N TYR A 8 7.80 -2.60 2.27
CA TYR A 8 8.11 -1.56 3.26
C TYR A 8 8.51 -2.13 4.62
N THR A 9 8.88 -3.41 4.71
CA THR A 9 9.39 -3.99 5.96
C THR A 9 10.62 -3.19 6.43
N GLY A 10 10.58 -2.68 7.67
CA GLY A 10 11.63 -1.84 8.24
C GLY A 10 11.51 -0.34 7.91
N ALA A 11 10.39 0.10 7.33
CA ALA A 11 10.14 1.53 7.07
C ALA A 11 10.22 2.39 8.34
N ASP A 12 9.75 1.86 9.46
CA ASP A 12 9.82 2.45 10.80
C ASP A 12 11.26 2.77 11.26
N LYS A 13 12.26 2.08 10.70
CA LYS A 13 13.67 2.24 11.07
C LYS A 13 14.45 3.17 10.16
N ARG A 14 13.84 3.70 9.10
CA ARG A 14 14.53 4.54 8.11
C ARG A 14 14.83 5.92 8.68
N GLN A 15 15.99 6.47 8.32
CA GLN A 15 16.41 7.77 8.83
C GLN A 15 15.47 8.91 8.42
N GLU A 16 14.95 8.84 7.20
CA GLU A 16 13.98 9.79 6.65
C GLU A 16 12.62 9.79 7.37
N LEU A 17 12.33 8.77 8.18
CA LEU A 17 11.06 8.61 8.90
C LEU A 17 11.20 8.70 10.43
N ARG A 18 12.37 9.08 10.96
CA ARG A 18 12.62 9.14 12.42
C ARG A 18 11.65 10.07 13.14
N ASP A 19 11.35 11.22 12.54
CA ASP A 19 10.46 12.22 13.14
C ASP A 19 8.98 11.94 12.85
N CYS A 20 8.68 10.87 12.11
CA CYS A 20 7.32 10.50 11.77
C CYS A 20 6.62 9.86 12.98
N GLN A 21 5.77 10.63 13.66
CA GLN A 21 4.90 10.12 14.73
C GLN A 21 3.73 9.30 14.15
N ALA A 22 4.04 8.16 13.53
CA ALA A 22 3.03 7.25 12.98
C ALA A 22 3.32 5.79 13.33
N VAL A 23 2.26 5.06 13.70
CA VAL A 23 2.34 3.60 13.84
C VAL A 23 2.33 2.95 12.45
N PHE A 24 3.32 2.13 12.15
CA PHE A 24 3.45 1.42 10.88
C PHE A 24 2.84 0.01 10.97
N PHE A 25 1.83 -0.25 10.14
CA PHE A 25 1.18 -1.53 9.93
C PHE A 25 1.64 -2.12 8.60
N ILE A 26 2.81 -2.76 8.62
CA ILE A 26 3.39 -3.40 7.45
C ILE A 26 2.91 -4.85 7.36
N ALA A 27 2.53 -5.29 6.16
CA ALA A 27 2.12 -6.67 5.90
C ALA A 27 3.29 -7.63 6.14
N ALA A 28 3.03 -8.70 6.89
CA ALA A 28 4.02 -9.73 7.17
C ALA A 28 4.30 -10.59 5.92
N ARG A 29 5.47 -11.20 5.86
CA ARG A 29 5.80 -12.13 4.77
C ARG A 29 5.12 -13.49 5.04
N PRO A 30 4.75 -14.25 3.99
CA PRO A 30 4.21 -15.60 4.19
C PRO A 30 5.16 -16.52 4.98
N SER A 31 6.47 -16.37 4.80
CA SER A 31 7.48 -17.14 5.54
C SER A 31 7.48 -16.86 7.05
N THR A 32 7.27 -15.59 7.46
CA THR A 32 7.20 -15.22 8.88
C THR A 32 5.93 -15.75 9.55
N MET A 33 4.84 -15.90 8.78
CA MET A 33 3.63 -16.57 9.30
C MET A 33 3.80 -18.08 9.42
N ARG A 34 4.57 -18.71 8.52
CA ARG A 34 4.86 -20.16 8.57
C ARG A 34 5.78 -20.53 9.73
N SER A 35 6.70 -19.64 10.13
CA SER A 35 7.61 -19.88 11.26
C SER A 35 6.94 -19.86 12.63
N ILE A 36 5.70 -19.36 12.75
CA ILE A 36 4.95 -19.38 14.01
C ILE A 36 4.53 -20.83 14.29
N GLY A 37 5.18 -21.49 15.25
CA GLY A 37 4.91 -22.89 15.59
C GLY A 37 3.56 -23.10 16.28
N ASN A 38 3.10 -22.13 17.08
CA ASN A 38 1.84 -22.21 17.80
C ASN A 38 0.64 -21.89 16.89
N THR A 39 -0.29 -22.85 16.77
CA THR A 39 -1.49 -22.73 15.93
C THR A 39 -2.40 -21.57 16.32
N ARG A 40 -2.58 -21.30 17.63
CA ARG A 40 -3.46 -20.22 18.11
C ARG A 40 -2.89 -18.84 17.80
N GLU A 41 -1.59 -18.68 18.00
CA GLU A 41 -0.87 -17.45 17.66
C GLU A 41 -0.88 -17.20 16.16
N ARG A 42 -0.60 -18.24 15.36
CA ARG A 42 -0.66 -18.15 13.89
C ARG A 42 -2.03 -17.72 13.40
N ALA A 43 -3.11 -18.27 13.96
CA ALA A 43 -4.48 -17.87 13.61
C ALA A 43 -4.79 -16.41 13.98
N ARG A 44 -4.24 -15.92 15.10
CA ARG A 44 -4.37 -14.51 15.51
C ARG A 44 -3.63 -13.58 14.56
N GLU A 45 -2.40 -13.90 14.19
CA GLU A 45 -1.61 -13.12 13.23
C GLU A 45 -2.27 -13.11 11.83
N GLN A 46 -2.83 -14.25 11.39
CA GLN A 46 -3.57 -14.32 10.13
C GLN A 46 -4.79 -13.39 10.10
N ARG A 47 -5.53 -13.27 11.22
CA ARG A 47 -6.63 -12.31 11.32
C ARG A 47 -6.15 -10.86 11.17
N TRP A 48 -5.00 -10.53 11.78
CA TRP A 48 -4.39 -9.22 11.61
C TRP A 48 -3.94 -8.96 10.17
N GLU A 49 -3.32 -9.92 9.50
CA GLU A 49 -2.95 -9.79 8.10
C GLU A 49 -4.18 -9.64 7.18
N HIS A 50 -5.26 -10.37 7.48
CA HIS A 50 -6.54 -10.20 6.77
C HIS A 50 -7.12 -8.80 6.93
N PHE A 51 -7.04 -8.23 8.15
CA PHE A 51 -7.44 -6.85 8.40
C PHE A 51 -6.59 -5.85 7.59
N LYS A 52 -5.27 -6.00 7.60
CA LYS A 52 -4.36 -5.16 6.79
C LYS A 52 -4.69 -5.25 5.30
N ALA A 53 -4.94 -6.45 4.79
CA ALA A 53 -5.36 -6.66 3.40
C ALA A 53 -6.72 -6.00 3.09
N SER A 54 -7.67 -6.06 4.01
CA SER A 54 -8.99 -5.43 3.86
C SER A 54 -8.89 -3.90 3.77
N VAL A 55 -7.98 -3.29 4.54
CA VAL A 55 -7.68 -1.85 4.45
C VAL A 55 -7.08 -1.51 3.09
N ARG A 56 -6.15 -2.33 2.58
CA ARG A 56 -5.53 -2.13 1.26
C ARG A 56 -6.53 -2.25 0.10
N ALA A 57 -7.46 -3.20 0.17
CA ALA A 57 -8.47 -3.39 -0.86
C ALA A 57 -9.31 -2.11 -1.12
N LYS A 58 -9.53 -1.28 -0.09
CA LYS A 58 -10.25 0.00 -0.21
C LYS A 58 -9.56 0.99 -1.15
N VAL A 59 -8.22 1.06 -1.11
CA VAL A 59 -7.45 1.98 -1.98
C VAL A 59 -7.21 1.37 -3.35
N GLU A 60 -7.13 0.04 -3.45
CA GLU A 60 -6.93 -0.67 -4.72
C GLU A 60 -8.09 -0.44 -5.71
N HIS A 61 -9.33 -0.27 -5.23
CA HIS A 61 -10.47 0.01 -6.09
C HIS A 61 -10.36 1.37 -6.83
N PRO A 62 -10.17 2.51 -6.14
CA PRO A 62 -9.85 3.79 -6.79
C PRO A 62 -8.66 3.71 -7.76
N PHE A 63 -7.58 3.02 -7.39
CA PHE A 63 -6.44 2.83 -8.30
C PHE A 63 -6.83 2.04 -9.55
N ARG A 64 -7.69 1.02 -9.43
CA ARG A 64 -8.21 0.28 -10.58
C ARG A 64 -9.02 1.20 -11.49
N VAL A 65 -9.90 2.03 -10.93
CA VAL A 65 -10.70 3.00 -11.68
C VAL A 65 -9.79 3.95 -12.45
N ILE A 66 -8.85 4.61 -11.77
CA ILE A 66 -7.89 5.54 -12.40
C ILE A 66 -7.07 4.87 -13.50
N LYS A 67 -6.56 3.66 -13.25
CA LYS A 67 -5.68 2.97 -14.22
C LYS A 67 -6.43 2.34 -15.38
N ARG A 68 -7.63 1.81 -15.17
CA ARG A 68 -8.38 1.01 -16.16
C ARG A 68 -9.47 1.81 -16.87
N GLN A 69 -10.24 2.62 -16.16
CA GLN A 69 -11.32 3.42 -16.76
C GLN A 69 -10.76 4.71 -17.36
N PHE A 70 -10.00 5.47 -16.58
CA PHE A 70 -9.37 6.71 -17.05
C PHE A 70 -8.07 6.47 -17.85
N GLY A 71 -7.58 5.22 -17.94
CA GLY A 71 -6.41 4.88 -18.75
C GLY A 71 -5.06 5.43 -18.24
N TYR A 72 -4.97 5.89 -16.99
CA TYR A 72 -3.72 6.39 -16.39
C TYR A 72 -2.77 5.23 -16.01
N THR A 73 -2.21 4.58 -17.02
CA THR A 73 -1.39 3.35 -16.88
C THR A 73 0.11 3.61 -16.81
N LYS A 74 0.58 4.70 -17.43
CA LYS A 74 2.01 5.07 -17.48
C LYS A 74 2.21 6.52 -17.05
N VAL A 75 3.17 6.70 -16.15
CA VAL A 75 3.68 8.00 -15.72
C VAL A 75 4.56 8.58 -16.82
N ARG A 76 4.49 9.89 -17.04
CA ARG A 76 5.36 10.62 -17.96
C ARG A 76 6.69 10.90 -17.29
N TYR A 77 7.79 10.57 -17.98
CA TYR A 77 9.14 10.94 -17.59
C TYR A 77 9.42 12.43 -17.89
N ARG A 78 8.60 13.33 -17.34
CA ARG A 78 8.74 14.80 -17.44
C ARG A 78 8.35 15.50 -16.12
N GLY A 79 8.52 14.80 -15.00
CA GLY A 79 8.24 15.33 -13.66
C GLY A 79 6.78 15.26 -13.23
N LEU A 80 6.55 15.61 -11.96
CA LEU A 80 5.23 15.49 -11.31
C LEU A 80 4.18 16.42 -11.93
N ALA A 81 4.55 17.65 -12.30
CA ALA A 81 3.64 18.63 -12.88
C ALA A 81 2.91 18.09 -14.14
N LYS A 82 3.65 17.42 -15.04
CA LYS A 82 3.06 16.84 -16.26
C LYS A 82 2.16 15.64 -15.96
N ASN A 83 2.48 14.89 -14.91
CA ASN A 83 1.65 13.78 -14.45
C ASN A 83 0.34 14.26 -13.83
N THR A 84 0.39 15.31 -13.01
CA THR A 84 -0.80 15.95 -12.44
C THR A 84 -1.70 16.48 -13.53
N ALA A 85 -1.15 17.23 -14.50
CA ALA A 85 -1.91 17.73 -15.64
C ALA A 85 -2.58 16.59 -16.42
N GLN A 86 -1.87 15.49 -16.68
CA GLN A 86 -2.44 14.33 -17.35
C GLN A 86 -3.61 13.72 -16.58
N VAL A 87 -3.49 13.52 -15.26
CA VAL A 87 -4.58 12.99 -14.44
C VAL A 87 -5.79 13.91 -14.52
N LEU A 88 -5.60 15.22 -14.30
CA LEU A 88 -6.70 16.20 -14.37
C LEU A 88 -7.40 16.20 -15.72
N THR A 89 -6.65 16.16 -16.82
CA THR A 89 -7.22 16.09 -18.18
C THR A 89 -8.02 14.80 -18.39
N LEU A 90 -7.52 13.64 -17.95
CA LEU A 90 -8.26 12.38 -18.08
C LEU A 90 -9.58 12.44 -17.30
N PHE A 91 -9.58 13.02 -16.10
CA PHE A 91 -10.80 13.20 -15.31
C PHE A 91 -11.80 14.18 -15.95
N ALA A 92 -11.32 15.23 -16.62
CA ALA A 92 -12.19 16.23 -17.25
C ALA A 92 -12.84 15.76 -18.57
N LEU A 93 -12.28 14.72 -19.21
CA LEU A 93 -12.72 14.23 -20.52
C LEU A 93 -13.51 12.90 -20.47
N SER A 94 -13.76 12.36 -19.27
CA SER A 94 -14.46 11.08 -19.07
C SER A 94 -15.89 11.26 -18.58
#